data_AF-Q85UC6-F1
#
_entry.id   AF-Q85UC6-F1
#
_cell.length_a   1.000
_cell.length_b   1.000
_cell.length_c   1.000
_cell.angle_alpha   90.00
_cell.angle_beta   90.00
_cell.angle_gamma   90.00
#
_symmetry.space_group_name_H-M   'P 1'
#
loop_
_entity.id
_entity.type
_entity.pdbx_description
1 polymer ?
#
loop_
_entity_poly.entity_id
_entity_poly.type
_entity_poly.pdbx_seq_one_letter_code
_entity_poly.pdbx_strand_id
1 'polypeptide(L)' 'MNTWLLSLQNSNSPIYDMMIFFHDFTMIILIFITMLITFMMMSMTYNNLLTDFYSMATQLN' A
#
# COMPACT_ATOMS: atom_id res chain seq x y z
N MET A 1 -8.67 -18.69 23.41
CA MET A 1 -8.01 -18.32 22.14
C MET A 1 -9.00 -17.55 21.29
N ASN A 2 -8.72 -16.28 21.00
CA ASN A 2 -9.54 -15.51 20.07
C ASN A 2 -8.85 -15.54 18.71
N THR A 3 -9.42 -16.28 17.76
CA THR A 3 -8.87 -16.50 16.41
C THR A 3 -9.18 -15.34 15.45
N TRP A 4 -9.97 -14.36 15.89
CA TRP A 4 -10.46 -13.24 15.09
C TRP A 4 -9.77 -11.91 15.42
N LEU A 5 -8.60 -11.94 16.07
CA LEU A 5 -7.84 -10.73 16.36
C LEU A 5 -7.00 -10.34 15.15
N LEU A 6 -7.13 -9.07 14.75
CA LEU A 6 -6.28 -8.41 13.75
C LEU A 6 -4.83 -8.26 14.21
N SER A 7 -4.58 -8.30 15.52
CA SER A 7 -3.25 -8.26 16.13
C SER A 7 -2.71 -9.67 16.39
N LEU A 8 -1.38 -9.81 16.34
CA LEU A 8 -0.71 -11.03 16.79
C LEU A 8 -1.08 -11.31 18.26
N GLN A 9 -1.30 -12.59 18.59
CA GLN A 9 -1.57 -13.01 19.97
C GLN A 9 -0.35 -12.74 20.85
N ASN A 10 -0.55 -12.62 22.16
CA ASN A 10 0.57 -12.47 23.10
C ASN A 10 1.55 -13.64 22.98
N SER A 11 2.83 -13.35 23.18
CA SER A 11 3.89 -14.35 23.06
C SER A 11 3.85 -15.35 24.22
N ASN A 12 3.92 -16.63 23.85
CA ASN A 12 4.06 -17.73 24.81
C ASN A 12 5.51 -18.25 24.89
N SER A 13 6.43 -17.68 24.12
CA SER A 13 7.84 -18.06 24.08
C SER A 13 8.74 -16.92 23.55
N PRO A 14 10.02 -16.87 23.95
CA PRO A 14 10.95 -15.82 23.50
C PRO A 14 11.21 -15.83 21.98
N ILE A 15 11.00 -16.96 21.30
CA ILE A 15 11.12 -17.06 19.83
C ILE A 15 9.96 -16.35 19.14
N TYR A 16 8.77 -16.40 19.73
CA TYR A 16 7.58 -15.78 19.15
C TYR A 16 7.65 -14.25 19.23
N ASP A 17 8.25 -13.69 20.29
CA ASP A 17 8.54 -12.25 20.35
C ASP A 17 9.44 -11.80 19.18
N MET A 18 10.47 -12.59 18.85
CA MET A 18 11.36 -12.29 17.71
C MET A 18 10.62 -12.31 16.37
N MET A 19 9.64 -13.23 16.21
CA MET A 19 8.81 -13.26 15.00
C MET A 19 7.87 -12.07 14.91
N ILE A 20 7.31 -11.58 16.03
CA ILE A 20 6.51 -10.35 16.04
C ILE A 20 7.35 -9.16 15.57
N PHE A 21 8.58 -9.00 16.08
CA PHE A 21 9.48 -7.93 15.65
C PHE A 21 9.81 -8.00 14.15
N PHE A 22 10.08 -9.20 13.63
CA PHE A 22 10.34 -9.40 12.20
C PHE A 22 9.11 -9.12 11.34
N HIS A 23 7.93 -9.55 11.78
CA HIS A 23 6.67 -9.29 11.11
C HIS A 23 6.43 -7.78 10.99
N ASP A 24 6.56 -7.04 12.09
CA ASP A 24 6.30 -5.60 12.10
C ASP A 24 7.28 -4.84 11.21
N PHE A 25 8.56 -5.25 11.20
CA PHE A 25 9.56 -4.70 10.27
C PHE A 25 9.19 -4.96 8.80
N THR A 26 8.76 -6.18 8.48
CA THR A 26 8.34 -6.55 7.12
C THR A 26 7.08 -5.79 6.69
N MET A 27 6.12 -5.61 7.60
CA MET A 27 4.88 -4.87 7.32
C MET A 27 5.14 -3.40 7.02
N ILE A 28 6.08 -2.76 7.72
CA ILE A 28 6.50 -1.38 7.42
C ILE A 28 7.05 -1.28 5.99
N ILE A 29 7.90 -2.22 5.58
CA ILE A 29 8.46 -2.24 4.21
C ILE A 29 7.37 -2.46 3.17
N LEU A 30 6.45 -3.40 3.42
CA LEU A 30 5.34 -3.68 2.50
C LEU A 30 4.43 -2.46 2.32
N ILE A 31 4.03 -1.80 3.41
CA ILE A 31 3.21 -0.57 3.35
C ILE A 31 3.95 0.53 2.60
N PHE A 32 5.25 0.67 2.79
CA PHE A 32 6.03 1.66 2.05
C PHE A 32 6.00 1.39 0.54
N ILE A 33 6.20 0.14 0.12
CA ILE A 33 6.17 -0.25 -1.29
C ILE A 33 4.75 -0.08 -1.87
N THR A 34 3.69 -0.48 -1.16
CA THR A 34 2.32 -0.30 -1.66
C THR A 34 1.95 1.15 -1.81
N MET A 35 2.35 2.03 -0.88
CA MET A 35 2.15 3.48 -0.99
C MET A 35 2.91 4.08 -2.18
N LEU A 36 4.11 3.58 -2.47
CA LEU A 36 4.89 4.04 -3.60
C LEU A 36 4.24 3.64 -4.93
N ILE A 37 3.76 2.40 -5.04
CA ILE A 37 3.05 1.91 -6.23
C ILE A 37 1.72 2.67 -6.41
N THR A 38 0.93 2.85 -5.35
CA THR A 38 -0.34 3.59 -5.44
C THR A 38 -0.11 5.03 -5.87
N PHE A 39 0.92 5.69 -5.35
CA PHE A 39 1.29 7.05 -5.80
C PHE A 39 1.62 7.11 -7.30
N MET A 40 2.40 6.15 -7.82
CA MET A 40 2.68 6.07 -9.26
C MET A 40 1.42 5.79 -10.08
N MET A 41 0.54 4.92 -9.62
CA MET A 41 -0.71 4.62 -10.32
C MET A 41 -1.61 5.86 -10.38
N MET A 42 -1.74 6.59 -9.27
CA MET A 42 -2.54 7.82 -9.22
C MET A 42 -1.98 8.88 -10.19
N SER A 43 -0.66 9.10 -10.21
CA SER A 43 -0.06 10.09 -11.11
C SER A 43 -0.30 9.76 -12.60
N MET A 44 -0.24 8.48 -12.98
CA MET A 44 -0.56 8.05 -14.34
C MET A 44 -2.03 8.30 -14.71
N THR A 45 -2.97 8.03 -13.79
CA THR A 45 -4.40 8.32 -14.05
C THR A 45 -4.68 9.80 -14.25
N TYR A 46 -4.04 10.68 -13.49
CA TYR A 46 -4.16 12.13 -13.68
C TYR A 46 -3.58 12.60 -15.02
N ASN A 47 -2.44 12.04 -15.45
CA ASN A 47 -1.82 12.38 -16.73
C ASN A 47 -2.69 11.97 -17.92
N ASN A 48 -3.30 10.78 -17.89
CA ASN A 48 -4.16 10.32 -18.98
C ASN A 48 -5.42 11.19 -19.11
N LEU A 49 -6.07 11.54 -17.98
CA LEU A 49 -7.26 12.40 -17.99
C LEU A 49 -6.98 13.80 -18.58
N LEU A 50 -5.81 14.38 -18.28
CA LEU A 50 -5.39 15.66 -18.86
C LEU A 50 -5.14 15.55 -20.37
N THR A 51 -4.55 14.43 -20.82
CA THR A 51 -4.27 14.18 -22.24
C THR A 51 -5.56 14.05 -23.05
N ASP A 52 -6.53 13.27 -22.55
CA ASP A 52 -7.83 13.10 -23.21
C ASP A 52 -8.61 14.42 -23.28
N PHE A 53 -8.66 15.19 -22.19
CA PHE A 53 -9.28 16.52 -22.18
C PHE A 53 -8.67 17.46 -23.20
N TYR A 54 -7.33 17.52 -23.29
CA TYR A 54 -6.64 18.37 -24.24
C TYR A 54 -6.92 17.96 -25.69
N SER A 55 -6.92 16.65 -25.97
CA SER A 55 -7.23 16.13 -27.31
C SER A 55 -8.65 16.49 -27.77
N MET A 56 -9.63 16.45 -26.86
CA MET A 56 -11.01 16.85 -27.16
C MET A 56 -11.11 18.36 -27.42
N ALA A 57 -10.42 19.19 -26.63
CA ALA A 57 -10.41 20.63 -26.81
C ALA A 57 -9.85 21.05 -28.18
N THR A 58 -8.86 20.32 -28.72
CA THR A 58 -8.30 20.59 -30.05
C THR A 58 -9.19 20.15 -31.21
N GLN A 59 -10.19 19.29 -31.00
CA GLN A 59 -11.14 18.90 -32.05
C GLN A 59 -12.32 19.88 -32.21
N LEU A 60 -12.50 20.78 -31.23
CA LEU A 60 -13.57 21.79 -31.21
C LEU A 60 -13.14 23.15 -31.76
N ASN A 61 -11.85 23.33 -32.08
CA ASN A 61 -11.26 24.54 -32.68
C ASN A 61 -10.77 24.24 -34.10
#